data_AF-A0A6P0XSL6-F1
#
_entry.id   AF-A0A6P0XSL6-F1
#
_cell.length_a   1.000
_cell.length_b   1.000
_cell.length_c   1.000
_cell.angle_alpha   90.00
_cell.angle_beta   90.00
_cell.angle_gamma   90.00
#
_symmetry.space_group_name_H-M   'P 1'
#
loop_
_entity.id
_entity.type
_entity.pdbx_description
1 polymer ?
#
loop_
_entity_poly.entity_id
_entity_poly.type
_entity_poly.pdbx_seq_one_letter_code
_entity_poly.pdbx_strand_id
1 'polypeptide(L)' 'MKKLVNTNDIWEVRVGFGNEIFRFLGFFDNENLIILTNGFAKKTQKTPVGEIELAERRQLYYLSRKQNDE' A
#
# COMPACT_ATOMS: atom_id res chain seq x y z
N MET A 1 9.14 5.66 -5.33
CA MET A 1 8.11 5.38 -4.32
C MET A 1 7.62 6.71 -3.74
N LYS A 2 6.40 6.80 -3.22
CA LYS A 2 5.85 8.03 -2.62
C LYS A 2 5.05 7.69 -1.37
N LYS A 3 5.33 8.34 -0.23
CA LYS A 3 4.44 8.29 0.95
C LYS A 3 3.18 9.12 0.70
N LEU A 4 2.01 8.56 1.00
CA LEU A 4 0.75 9.28 0.89
C LEU A 4 0.53 10.16 2.13
N VAL A 5 -0.02 11.36 1.92
CA VAL A 5 -0.41 12.27 3.00
C VAL A 5 -1.83 11.94 3.47
N ASN A 6 -2.14 12.19 4.74
CA ASN A 6 -3.45 11.89 5.34
C ASN A 6 -3.83 10.40 5.26
N THR A 7 -2.87 9.51 5.45
CA THR A 7 -3.06 8.06 5.53
C THR A 7 -2.27 7.51 6.72
N ASN A 8 -2.61 6.32 7.18
CA ASN A 8 -1.91 5.63 8.27
C ASN A 8 -0.59 5.00 7.79
N ASP A 9 0.36 5.84 7.37
CA ASP A 9 1.67 5.43 6.87
C ASP A 9 1.65 4.53 5.62
N ILE A 10 0.71 4.79 4.70
CA ILE A 10 0.63 4.09 3.42
C ILE A 10 1.62 4.67 2.41
N TRP A 11 2.32 3.77 1.73
CA TRP A 11 3.28 4.04 0.67
C TRP A 11 2.74 3.58 -0.68
N GLU A 12 2.98 4.38 -1.71
CA GLU A 12 2.68 4.07 -3.10
C GLU A 12 3.97 3.69 -3.85
N VAL A 13 4.01 2.46 -4.35
CA VAL A 13 5.02 1.97 -5.30
C VAL A 13 4.45 2.06 -6.71
N ARG A 14 5.22 2.63 -7.64
CA ARG A 14 4.84 2.74 -9.06
C ARG A 14 5.72 1.82 -9.88
N VAL A 15 5.08 0.96 -10.66
CA VAL A 15 5.76 0.03 -11.57
C VAL A 15 5.23 0.29 -12.98
N GLY A 16 6.12 0.64 -13.90
CA GLY A 16 5.80 0.72 -15.33
C GLY A 16 6.01 -0.64 -15.97
N PHE A 17 5.04 -1.10 -16.76
CA PHE A 17 5.18 -2.30 -17.57
C PHE A 17 4.53 -2.06 -18.94
N GLY A 18 5.35 -2.06 -19.99
CA GLY A 18 4.92 -1.60 -21.32
C GLY A 18 4.40 -0.16 -21.27
N ASN A 19 3.19 0.05 -21.80
CA ASN A 19 2.51 1.35 -21.80
C ASN A 19 1.61 1.57 -20.58
N GLU A 20 1.59 0.62 -19.63
CA GLU A 20 0.75 0.71 -18.44
C GLU A 20 1.58 1.06 -17.19
N ILE A 21 0.94 1.76 -16.26
CA ILE A 21 1.53 2.07 -14.95
C ILE A 21 0.65 1.41 -13.89
N PHE A 22 1.25 0.58 -13.07
CA PHE A 22 0.62 -0.02 -11.90
C PHE A 22 1.04 0.74 -10.65
N ARG A 23 0.08 0.90 -9.73
CA ARG A 23 0.30 1.46 -8.41
C ARG A 23 0.01 0.38 -7.39
N PHE A 24 0.99 0.12 -6.53
CA PHE A 24 0.83 -0.75 -5.38
C PHE A 24 0.81 0.11 -4.13
N LEU A 25 -0.12 -0.19 -3.23
CA LEU A 25 -0.16 0.38 -1.90
C LEU A 25 0.40 -0.62 -0.91
N GLY A 26 1.03 -0.12 0.14
CA GLY A 26 1.65 -0.94 1.16
C GLY A 26 2.14 -0.11 2.33
N PHE A 27 2.80 -0.77 3.27
CA PHE A 27 3.39 -0.14 4.44
C PHE A 27 4.72 -0.81 4.77
N PHE A 28 5.54 -0.15 5.58
CA PHE A 28 6.77 -0.72 6.09
C PHE A 28 6.49 -1.50 7.38
N ASP A 29 7.01 -2.72 7.45
CA ASP A 29 7.19 -3.45 8.69
C ASP A 29 8.68 -3.34 9.08
N ASN A 30 8.95 -2.62 10.17
CA ASN A 30 10.31 -2.15 10.50
C ASN A 30 10.94 -1.30 9.36
N GLU A 31 12.26 -1.20 9.29
CA GLU A 31 12.94 -0.33 8.32
C GLU A 31 13.22 -0.97 6.96
N ASN A 32 13.24 -2.32 6.90
CA ASN A 32 13.79 -3.05 5.74
C ASN A 32 12.78 -3.93 5.01
N LEU A 33 11.55 -4.08 5.52
CA LEU A 33 10.51 -4.89 4.87
C LEU A 33 9.34 -4.01 4.45
N ILE A 34 9.05 -4.01 3.15
CA ILE A 34 7.83 -3.40 2.61
C ILE A 34 6.80 -4.49 2.31
N ILE A 35 5.59 -4.30 2.81
CA ILE A 35 4.45 -5.21 2.58
C ILE A 35 3.50 -4.51 1.63
N LEU A 36 3.39 -5.06 0.41
CA LEU A 36 2.43 -4.58 -0.59
C LEU A 36 1.09 -5.27 -0.37
N THR A 37 0.05 -4.49 -0.11
CA THR A 37 -1.27 -4.99 0.29
C THR A 37 -2.21 -5.12 -0.90
N ASN A 38 -2.21 -4.18 -1.83
CA ASN A 38 -3.03 -4.17 -3.04
C ASN A 38 -2.32 -3.45 -4.19
N GLY A 39 -2.77 -3.71 -5.41
CA GLY A 39 -2.30 -3.02 -6.60
C GLY A 39 -3.40 -2.81 -7.62
N PHE A 40 -3.31 -1.71 -8.36
CA PHE A 40 -4.27 -1.34 -9.38
C PHE A 40 -3.59 -0.67 -10.57
N ALA A 41 -4.14 -0.88 -11.77
CA ALA A 41 -3.71 -0.16 -12.97
C ALA A 41 -4.10 1.33 -12.84
N LYS A 42 -3.18 2.23 -13.18
CA LYS A 42 -3.41 3.68 -13.16
C LYS A 42 -4.40 4.06 -14.25
N LYS A 43 -5.68 4.11 -13.88
CA LYS A 43 -6.76 4.65 -14.72
C LYS A 43 -6.97 6.16 -14.51
N THR A 44 -6.64 6.65 -13.31
CA THR A 44 -6.81 8.05 -12.90
C THR A 44 -5.51 8.59 -12.26
N GLN A 45 -5.38 9.93 -12.18
CA GLN A 45 -4.20 10.56 -11.58
C GLN A 45 -4.18 10.40 -10.05
N LYS A 46 -5.36 10.51 -9.41
CA LYS A 46 -5.52 10.36 -7.96
C LYS A 46 -5.63 8.88 -7.59
N THR A 47 -5.05 8.52 -6.44
CA THR A 47 -5.23 7.20 -5.84
C THR A 47 -6.68 7.09 -5.34
N PRO A 48 -7.45 6.08 -5.76
CA PRO A 48 -8.82 5.92 -5.29
C PRO A 48 -8.87 5.73 -3.78
N VAL A 49 -9.82 6.40 -3.10
CA VAL A 49 -9.94 6.34 -1.63
C VAL A 49 -10.16 4.90 -1.15
N GLY A 50 -10.98 4.11 -1.85
CA GLY A 50 -11.22 2.72 -1.49
C GLY A 50 -9.98 1.82 -1.55
N GLU A 51 -8.98 2.14 -2.38
CA GLU A 51 -7.71 1.40 -2.41
C GLU A 51 -6.86 1.72 -1.16
N ILE A 52 -6.92 2.97 -0.69
CA ILE A 52 -6.25 3.42 0.54
C ILE A 52 -6.88 2.75 1.76
N GLU A 53 -8.21 2.81 1.89
CA GLU A 53 -8.94 2.17 2.99
C GLU A 53 -8.71 0.66 3.03
N LEU A 54 -8.62 0.02 1.84
CA LEU A 54 -8.28 -1.40 1.74
C LEU A 54 -6.87 -1.69 2.25
N ALA A 55 -5.90 -0.85 1.90
CA ALA A 55 -4.52 -1.00 2.34
C ALA A 55 -4.40 -0.86 3.86
N GLU A 56 -5.06 0.15 4.45
CA GLU A 56 -5.07 0.40 5.90
C GLU A 56 -5.73 -0.77 6.66
N ARG A 57 -6.87 -1.27 6.18
CA ARG A 57 -7.52 -2.45 6.78
C ARG A 57 -6.62 -3.69 6.74
N ARG A 58 -5.88 -3.90 5.64
CA ARG A 58 -4.95 -5.03 5.49
C ARG A 58 -3.73 -4.88 6.39
N GLN A 59 -3.23 -3.66 6.57
CA GLN A 59 -2.16 -3.35 7.52
C GLN A 59 -2.58 -3.66 8.95
N LEU A 60 -3.75 -3.19 9.40
CA LEU A 60 -4.27 -3.47 10.74
C LEU A 60 -4.42 -4.98 10.98
N TYR A 61 -4.95 -5.70 9.98
CA TYR A 61 -5.06 -7.15 10.06
C TYR A 61 -3.70 -7.84 10.19
N TYR A 62 -2.71 -7.43 9.40
CA TYR A 62 -1.35 -7.95 9.50
C TYR A 62 -0.74 -7.72 10.89
N LEU A 63 -0.81 -6.49 11.41
CA LEU A 63 -0.27 -6.13 12.72
C LEU A 63 -0.95 -6.90 13.86
N SER A 64 -2.27 -7.07 13.80
CA SER A 64 -3.01 -7.85 14.80
C SER A 64 -2.57 -9.32 14.84
N ARG A 65 -2.19 -9.90 13.71
CA ARG A 65 -1.71 -11.29 13.66
C ARG A 65 -0.29 -11.40 14.17
N LYS A 66 0.58 -10.46 13.77
CA LYS A 66 1.97 -10.40 14.23
C LYS A 66 2.06 -10.30 15.76
N GLN A 67 1.19 -9.51 16.40
CA GLN A 67 1.13 -9.41 17.86
C GLN A 67 0.66 -10.68 18.58
N ASN A 68 -0.09 -11.57 17.92
CA ASN A 68 -0.57 -12.81 18.53
C ASN A 68 0.42 -13.97 18.38
N ASP A 69 1.39 -13.83 17.47
CA ASP A 69 2.43 -14.81 17.20
C ASP A 69 3.73 -14.52 18.00
N GLU A 70 3.78 -13.40 18.74
CA GLU A 70 4.83 -13.00 19.69
C GLU A 70 4.39 -13.21 21.15
#